data_AF-A0A419DM55-F1
#
_entry.id   AF-A0A419DM55-F1
#
_cell.length_a   1.000
_cell.length_b   1.000
_cell.length_c   1.000
_cell.angle_alpha   90.00
_cell.angle_beta   90.00
_cell.angle_gamma   90.00
#
_symmetry.space_group_name_H-M   'P 1'
#
loop_
_entity.id
_entity.type
_entity.pdbx_description
1 polymer ?
#
loop_
_entity_poly.entity_id
_entity_poly.type
_entity_poly.pdbx_seq_one_letter_code
_entity_poly.pdbx_strand_id
1 'polypeptide(L)' 'MGVDILGFLGMFNKEYTVQYQVIERDEVVDTDRLNIKAGDHAAARKKADTMLRKQFGRTQYKIEWVQRF' A
#
# COMPACT_ATOMS: atom_id res chain seq x y z
N MET A 1 -13.24 -9.34 29.32
CA MET A 1 -12.47 -8.34 28.55
C MET A 1 -11.00 -8.63 28.78
N GLY A 2 -10.13 -8.90 27.83
CA GLY A 2 -10.20 -8.99 26.38
C GLY A 2 -8.81 -9.46 25.92
N VAL A 3 -8.76 -10.60 25.24
CA VAL A 3 -7.59 -11.27 24.63
C VAL A 3 -8.25 -12.42 23.83
N ASP A 4 -8.16 -12.60 22.52
CA ASP A 4 -6.99 -12.59 21.63
C ASP A 4 -7.38 -12.31 20.16
N ILE A 5 -7.89 -11.12 19.82
CA ILE A 5 -8.20 -10.82 18.40
C ILE A 5 -6.91 -10.53 17.59
N LEU A 6 -5.80 -10.23 18.25
CA LEU A 6 -4.53 -9.96 17.56
C LEU A 6 -3.91 -11.21 16.89
N GLY A 7 -4.23 -12.42 17.35
CA GLY A 7 -3.71 -13.67 16.77
C GLY A 7 -4.43 -14.08 15.48
N PHE A 8 -5.72 -13.79 15.35
CA PHE A 8 -6.52 -14.18 14.17
C PHE A 8 -6.26 -13.30 12.93
N LEU A 9 -5.77 -12.07 13.14
CA LEU A 9 -5.39 -11.15 12.06
C LEU A 9 -4.12 -11.57 11.29
N GLY A 10 -3.35 -12.53 11.80
CA GLY A 10 -2.12 -13.02 11.17
C GLY A 10 -2.32 -14.02 10.03
N MET A 11 -3.45 -14.73 10.00
CA MET A 11 -3.61 -15.94 9.17
C MET A 11 -4.11 -15.67 7.74
N PHE A 12 -4.62 -14.46 7.46
CA PHE A 12 -5.16 -14.07 6.14
C PHE A 12 -4.37 -12.96 5.45
N ASN A 13 -3.08 -12.79 5.77
CA ASN A 13 -2.27 -11.78 5.09
C ASN A 13 -2.02 -12.17 3.63
N LYS A 14 -2.85 -11.65 2.74
CA LYS A 14 -2.66 -11.74 1.29
C LYS A 14 -1.57 -10.74 0.88
N GLU A 15 -0.76 -11.13 -0.09
CA GLU A 15 0.16 -10.22 -0.75
C GLU A 15 -0.58 -9.45 -1.83
N TYR A 16 -0.53 -8.12 -1.73
CA TYR A 16 -1.06 -7.21 -2.73
C TYR A 16 0.10 -6.45 -3.36
N THR A 17 0.20 -6.51 -4.69
CA THR A 17 1.13 -5.68 -5.45
C THR A 17 0.42 -4.41 -5.85
N VAL A 18 0.99 -3.28 -5.48
CA VAL A 18 0.50 -1.95 -5.81
C VAL A 18 1.58 -1.25 -6.62
N GLN A 19 1.22 -0.68 -7.76
CA GLN A 19 2.12 0.16 -8.53
C GLN A 19 1.87 1.60 -8.14
N TYR A 20 2.93 2.38 -7.96
CA TYR A 20 2.79 3.81 -7.72
C TYR A 20 3.63 4.58 -8.72
N GLN A 21 3.14 5.76 -9.07
CA GLN A 21 3.81 6.72 -9.94
C GLN A 21 3.99 8.00 -9.17
N VAL A 22 5.21 8.49 -9.06
CA VAL A 22 5.52 9.76 -8.42
C VAL A 22 5.45 10.85 -9.48
N ILE A 23 4.65 11.87 -9.22
CA ILE A 23 4.39 12.98 -10.13
C ILE A 23 5.02 14.23 -9.52
N GLU A 24 5.96 14.83 -10.25
CA GLU A 24 6.57 16.09 -9.87
C GLU A 24 6.36 17.09 -11.02
N ARG A 25 5.70 18.23 -10.72
CA ARG A 25 5.49 19.33 -11.68
C ARG A 25 4.98 18.89 -13.06
N ASP A 26 3.99 18.00 -13.09
CA ASP A 26 3.36 17.38 -14.29
C ASP A 26 4.14 16.27 -15.01
N GLU A 27 5.32 15.87 -14.53
CA GLU A 27 6.04 14.71 -15.08
C GLU A 27 6.06 13.54 -14.11
N VAL A 28 5.89 12.32 -14.64
CA VAL A 28 6.09 11.08 -13.88
C VAL A 28 7.59 10.88 -13.72
N VAL A 29 8.11 11.14 -12.53
CA VAL A 29 9.54 11.06 -12.23
C VAL A 29 9.96 9.65 -11.86
N ASP A 30 9.08 8.91 -11.18
CA ASP A 30 9.38 7.57 -10.72
C ASP A 30 8.16 6.67 -10.82
N THR A 31 8.37 5.38 -11.09
CA THR A 31 7.30 4.39 -11.13
C THR A 31 7.84 3.07 -10.61
N ASP A 32 7.26 2.58 -9.53
CA ASP A 32 7.75 1.39 -8.86
C ASP A 32 6.59 0.56 -8.28
N ARG A 33 6.90 -0.67 -7.86
CA ARG A 33 5.94 -1.66 -7.38
C ARG A 33 6.22 -2.00 -5.94
N LEU A 34 5.17 -1.90 -5.13
CA LEU A 34 5.22 -2.10 -3.71
C LEU A 34 4.37 -3.32 -3.33
N ASN A 35 5.02 -4.32 -2.75
CA ASN A 35 4.36 -5.54 -2.27
C ASN A 35 3.96 -5.37 -0.82
N ILE A 36 2.66 -5.51 -0.54
CA ILE A 36 2.06 -5.21 0.76
C ILE A 36 1.32 -6.43 1.28
N LYS A 37 1.72 -6.89 2.45
CA LYS A 37 1.00 -7.94 3.19
C LYS A 37 -0.12 -7.32 4.02
N ALA A 38 -1.37 -7.66 3.72
CA ALA A 38 -2.52 -7.22 4.48
C ALA A 38 -3.66 -8.25 4.45
N GLY A 39 -4.56 -8.18 5.44
CA GLY A 39 -5.78 -8.99 5.46
C GLY A 39 -6.72 -8.66 4.28
N ASP A 40 -6.89 -7.38 3.99
CA ASP A 40 -7.86 -6.87 3.01
C ASP A 40 -7.26 -5.78 2.11
N HIS A 41 -7.88 -5.56 0.94
CA HIS A 41 -7.53 -4.49 0.01
C HIS A 41 -7.50 -3.11 0.68
N ALA A 42 -8.45 -2.81 1.57
CA ALA A 42 -8.51 -1.53 2.27
C ALA A 42 -7.30 -1.33 3.22
N ALA A 43 -6.90 -2.40 3.92
CA ALA A 43 -5.73 -2.37 4.80
C ALA A 43 -4.42 -2.27 3.98
N ALA A 44 -4.33 -2.97 2.85
CA ALA A 44 -3.21 -2.83 1.91
C ALA A 44 -3.12 -1.39 1.38
N ARG A 45 -4.26 -0.76 1.04
CA ARG A 45 -4.29 0.62 0.56
C ARG A 45 -3.77 1.60 1.59
N LYS A 46 -4.24 1.46 2.83
CA LYS A 46 -3.82 2.33 3.94
C LYS A 46 -2.33 2.18 4.24
N LYS A 47 -1.81 0.95 4.19
CA LYS A 47 -0.36 0.70 4.31
C LYS A 47 0.42 1.31 3.14
N ALA A 48 -0.05 1.17 1.89
CA ALA A 48 0.56 1.76 0.71
C ALA A 48 0.66 3.28 0.86
N ASP A 49 -0.46 3.93 1.19
CA ASP A 49 -0.53 5.38 1.37
C ASP A 49 0.41 5.84 2.48
N THR A 50 0.45 5.13 3.61
CA THR A 50 1.35 5.47 4.73
C THR A 50 2.82 5.38 4.32
N MET A 51 3.20 4.36 3.55
CA MET A 51 4.58 4.20 3.07
C MET A 51 4.95 5.27 2.04
N LEU A 52 4.06 5.54 1.09
CA LEU A 52 4.29 6.56 0.05
C LEU A 52 4.35 7.96 0.64
N ARG A 53 3.50 8.30 1.62
CA ARG A 53 3.62 9.54 2.40
C ARG A 53 4.95 9.63 3.14
N LYS A 54 5.46 8.52 3.67
CA LYS A 54 6.75 8.53 4.38
C LYS A 54 7.93 8.71 3.43
N GLN A 55 7.85 8.12 2.25
CA GLN A 55 8.93 8.14 1.25
C GLN A 55 8.96 9.44 0.45
N PHE A 56 7.80 9.93 0.01
CA PHE A 56 7.68 11.08 -0.89
C PHE A 56 7.09 12.32 -0.20
N GLY A 57 6.61 12.21 1.04
CA GLY A 57 6.15 13.36 1.81
C GLY A 57 4.92 14.05 1.21
N ARG A 58 5.15 15.27 0.68
CA ARG A 58 4.14 16.13 0.05
C ARG A 58 4.10 16.00 -1.48
N THR A 59 4.98 15.22 -2.09
CA THR A 59 4.99 15.01 -3.54
C THR A 59 3.71 14.28 -3.95
N GLN A 60 3.15 14.66 -5.10
CA GLN A 60 1.98 13.98 -5.62
C GLN A 60 2.39 12.58 -6.09
N TYR A 61 1.65 11.56 -5.67
CA TYR A 61 1.84 10.20 -6.16
C TYR A 61 0.48 9.61 -6.53
N LYS A 62 0.46 8.82 -7.59
CA LYS A 62 -0.71 8.08 -8.05
C LYS A 62 -0.52 6.61 -7.71
N ILE A 63 -1.47 6.04 -6.99
CA ILE A 63 -1.48 4.63 -6.63
C ILE A 63 -2.40 3.88 -7.60
N GLU A 64 -1.85 2.92 -8.34
CA GLU A 64 -2.58 2.00 -9.22
C GLU A 64 -2.48 0.56 -8.70
N TRP A 65 -3.61 -0.11 -8.59
CA TRP A 65 -3.65 -1.49 -8.12
C TRP A 65 -3.25 -2.46 -9.23
N VAL A 66 -2.17 -3.20 -9.02
CA VAL A 66 -1.83 -4.34 -9.87
C VAL A 66 -2.49 -5.56 -9.24
N GLN A 67 -3.83 -5.60 -9.27
CA GLN A 67 -4.57 -6.75 -8.78
C GLN A 67 -4.33 -7.92 -9.75
N ARG A 68 -3.40 -8.83 -9.40
CA ARG A 68 -3.36 -10.16 -10.01
C ARG A 68 -4.53 -10.95 -9.45
N PHE A 69 -5.57 -11.10 -10.26
CA PHE A 69 -6.63 -12.09 -10.09
C PHE A 69 -6.06 -13.50 -10.30
#